data_AF-A0A1C4VNA1-F1
#
_entry.id   AF-A0A1C4VNA1-F1
#
_cell.length_a   1.000
_cell.length_b   1.000
_cell.length_c   1.000
_cell.angle_alpha   90.00
_cell.angle_beta   90.00
_cell.angle_gamma   90.00
#
_symmetry.space_group_name_H-M   'P 1'
#
loop_
_entity.id
_entity.type
_entity.pdbx_description
1 polymer ?
#
loop_
_entity_poly.entity_id
_entity_poly.type
_entity_poly.pdbx_seq_one_letter_code
_entity_poly.pdbx_strand_id
1 'polypeptide(L)'
;MLTAGHPHRAKALGRQVRDFDEATRVARRYEIVVAGSVAKFSRHEPLRRFLFGTGGRVLVEASPTDRIWGIGLTADDPRAADPSTWRGGNLLGSP
;
A
#
# COMPACT_ATOMS: atom_id res chain seq x y z
N MET A 1 9.55 -10.93 -16.97
CA MET A 1 9.21 -9.59 -16.42
C MET A 1 7.91 -9.15 -17.09
N LEU A 2 6.80 -9.02 -16.36
CA LEU A 2 5.51 -8.64 -16.94
C LEU A 2 5.53 -7.16 -17.33
N THR A 3 5.71 -6.87 -18.60
CA THR A 3 5.75 -5.52 -19.18
C THR A 3 4.33 -4.94 -19.30
N ALA A 4 3.61 -4.82 -18.19
CA ALA A 4 2.34 -4.10 -18.18
C ALA A 4 2.62 -2.60 -18.10
N GLY A 5 2.62 -1.91 -19.26
CA GLY A 5 2.92 -0.47 -19.36
C GLY A 5 1.98 0.47 -18.59
N HIS A 6 0.92 -0.04 -17.95
CA HIS A 6 0.07 0.72 -17.05
C HIS A 6 -0.43 -0.12 -15.85
N PRO A 7 -0.46 0.46 -14.63
CA PRO A 7 -0.90 -0.22 -13.40
C PRO A 7 -2.31 -0.83 -13.52
N HIS A 8 -3.20 -0.16 -14.27
CA HIS A 8 -4.56 -0.64 -14.50
C HIS A 8 -4.60 -1.96 -15.28
N ARG A 9 -3.71 -2.15 -16.27
CA ARG A 9 -3.59 -3.40 -17.04
C ARG A 9 -3.04 -4.54 -16.18
N ALA A 10 -2.07 -4.26 -15.33
CA ALA A 10 -1.57 -5.25 -14.37
C ALA A 10 -2.68 -5.71 -13.40
N LYS A 11 -3.50 -4.78 -12.90
CA LYS A 11 -4.63 -5.08 -12.02
C LYS A 11 -5.73 -5.89 -12.73
N ALA A 12 -6.01 -5.58 -14.00
CA ALA A 12 -6.98 -6.32 -14.81
C ALA A 12 -6.50 -7.75 -15.10
N LEU A 13 -5.23 -7.93 -15.47
CA LEU A 13 -4.64 -9.25 -15.71
C LEU A 13 -4.55 -10.08 -14.42
N GLY A 14 -4.21 -9.46 -13.30
CA GLY A 14 -4.19 -10.13 -12.00
C GLY A 14 -5.55 -10.68 -11.58
N ARG A 15 -6.66 -10.04 -11.97
CA ARG A 15 -8.04 -10.54 -11.72
C ARG A 15 -8.42 -11.76 -12.57
N GLN A 16 -7.66 -12.08 -13.61
CA GLN A 16 -7.92 -13.21 -14.51
C GLN A 16 -7.18 -14.50 -14.10
N VAL A 17 -6.31 -14.44 -13.08
CA VAL A 17 -5.61 -15.63 -12.59
C VAL A 17 -6.61 -16.54 -11.88
N ARG A 18 -6.77 -17.75 -12.40
CA ARG A 18 -7.56 -18.84 -11.80
C ARG A 18 -6.66 -19.66 -10.87
N ASP A 19 -7.25 -20.32 -9.87
CA ASP A 19 -6.54 -21.15 -8.86
C ASP A 19 -5.50 -20.36 -8.04
N PHE A 20 -5.83 -19.10 -7.79
CA PHE A 20 -4.98 -18.21 -7.04
C PHE A 20 -5.05 -18.59 -5.55
N ASP A 21 -3.95 -19.12 -5.00
CA ASP A 21 -3.84 -19.48 -3.59
C ASP A 21 -3.86 -18.22 -2.71
N GLU A 22 -5.03 -17.95 -2.15
CA GLU A 22 -5.27 -16.80 -1.29
C GLU A 22 -4.44 -16.89 0.00
N ALA A 23 -4.17 -18.09 0.53
CA ALA A 23 -3.35 -18.26 1.73
C ALA A 23 -1.89 -17.86 1.45
N THR A 24 -1.34 -18.33 0.33
CA THR A 24 0.01 -17.95 -0.11
C THR A 24 0.10 -16.45 -0.39
N ARG A 25 -0.93 -15.83 -0.99
CA ARG A 25 -0.95 -14.37 -1.18
C ARG A 25 -1.04 -13.61 0.12
N VAL A 26 -1.93 -13.99 1.04
CA VAL A 26 -2.04 -13.31 2.32
C VAL A 26 -0.71 -13.39 3.08
N ALA A 27 -0.01 -14.53 3.01
CA ALA A 27 1.31 -14.71 3.60
C ALA A 27 2.40 -13.84 2.93
N ARG A 28 2.36 -13.64 1.61
CA ARG A 28 3.43 -12.95 0.85
C ARG A 28 3.15 -11.51 0.47
N ARG A 29 1.90 -11.03 0.58
CA ARG A 29 1.48 -9.72 0.06
C ARG A 29 2.30 -8.57 0.62
N TYR A 30 2.67 -8.65 1.90
CA TYR A 30 3.43 -7.61 2.58
C TYR A 30 4.83 -7.49 1.95
N GLU A 31 5.58 -8.60 1.88
CA GLU A 31 6.93 -8.65 1.30
C GLU A 31 6.94 -8.14 -0.15
N ILE A 32 5.96 -8.53 -0.96
CA ILE A 32 5.83 -8.10 -2.36
C ILE A 32 5.62 -6.59 -2.45
N VAL A 33 4.74 -6.03 -1.61
CA VAL A 33 4.43 -4.60 -1.61
C VAL A 33 5.60 -3.77 -1.09
N VAL A 34 6.33 -4.24 -0.08
CA VAL A 34 7.57 -3.62 0.39
C VAL A 34 8.61 -3.59 -0.75
N ALA A 35 8.86 -4.71 -1.41
CA ALA A 35 9.81 -4.79 -2.52
C ALA A 35 9.43 -3.83 -3.67
N GLY A 36 8.14 -3.78 -4.04
CA GLY A 36 7.62 -2.84 -5.04
C GLY A 36 7.78 -1.37 -4.61
N SER A 37 7.55 -1.07 -3.33
CA SER A 37 7.70 0.28 -2.78
C SER A 37 9.16 0.72 -2.80
N VAL A 38 10.09 -0.12 -2.34
CA VAL A 38 11.53 0.13 -2.42
C VAL A 38 11.97 0.37 -3.87
N ALA A 39 11.52 -0.45 -4.81
CA ALA A 39 11.83 -0.28 -6.23
C ALA A 39 11.30 1.06 -6.80
N LYS A 40 10.09 1.47 -6.40
CA LYS A 40 9.48 2.76 -6.80
C LYS A 40 10.28 3.94 -6.24
N PHE A 41 10.49 3.98 -4.93
CA PHE A 41 11.15 5.12 -4.28
C PHE A 41 12.65 5.17 -4.55
N SER A 42 13.31 4.07 -4.88
CA SER A 42 14.73 4.08 -5.29
C SER A 42 14.96 4.64 -6.70
N ARG A 43 13.98 4.48 -7.62
CA ARG A 43 14.09 4.95 -9.01
C ARG A 43 13.55 6.37 -9.25
N HIS A 44 12.82 6.95 -8.30
CA HIS A 44 12.19 8.26 -8.46
C HIS A 44 12.67 9.24 -7.38
N GLU A 45 13.72 10.01 -7.68
CA GLU A 45 14.36 10.93 -6.73
C GLU A 45 13.39 11.91 -6.04
N PRO A 46 12.42 12.55 -6.74
CA PRO A 46 11.46 13.44 -6.08
C PRO A 46 10.59 12.72 -5.05
N LEU A 47 10.14 11.50 -5.36
CA LEU A 47 9.34 10.69 -4.43
C LEU A 47 10.18 10.22 -3.25
N ARG A 48 11.45 9.89 -3.47
CA ARG A 48 12.40 9.54 -2.41
C ARG A 48 12.59 10.70 -1.44
N ARG A 49 12.77 11.91 -1.98
CA ARG A 49 12.94 13.13 -1.19
C ARG A 49 11.67 13.47 -0.41
N PHE A 50 10.51 13.31 -1.03
CA PHE A 50 9.22 13.45 -0.34
C PHE A 50 9.13 12.48 0.85
N LEU A 51 9.43 11.19 0.62
CA LEU A 51 9.39 10.17 1.67
C LEU A 51 10.38 10.45 2.81
N PHE A 52 11.62 10.84 2.53
CA PHE A 52 12.55 11.22 3.60
C PHE A 52 12.16 12.52 4.31
N GLY A 53 11.52 13.45 3.59
CA GLY A 53 10.99 14.70 4.15
C GLY A 53 9.87 14.51 5.16
N THR A 54 9.24 13.32 5.24
CA THR A 54 8.22 13.03 6.25
C THR A 54 8.83 12.71 7.62
N GLY A 55 10.15 12.47 7.69
CA GLY A 55 10.85 12.16 8.94
C GLY A 55 10.28 10.91 9.62
N GLY A 56 10.16 10.95 10.95
CA GLY A 56 9.60 9.86 11.75
C GLY A 56 8.06 9.80 11.81
N ARG A 57 7.35 10.52 10.92
CA ARG A 57 5.89 10.49 10.89
C ARG A 57 5.39 9.19 10.29
N VAL A 58 4.32 8.64 10.85
CA VAL A 58 3.61 7.50 10.27
C VAL A 58 2.80 7.98 9.07
N LEU A 59 3.06 7.40 7.90
CA LEU A 59 2.27 7.65 6.70
C LEU A 59 1.12 6.65 6.62
N VAL A 60 -0.04 7.13 6.18
CA VAL A 60 -1.26 6.34 6.17
C VAL A 60 -1.99 6.48 4.85
N GLU A 61 -2.58 5.38 4.36
CA GLU A 61 -3.54 5.44 3.27
C GLU A 61 -4.94 5.69 3.84
N ALA A 62 -5.41 6.93 3.71
CA ALA A 62 -6.73 7.36 4.19
C ALA A 62 -7.84 6.95 3.19
N SER A 63 -8.16 5.66 3.19
CA SER A 63 -9.23 5.08 2.38
C SER A 63 -10.31 4.45 3.27
N PRO A 64 -11.59 4.84 3.16
CA PRO A 64 -12.68 4.22 3.92
C PRO A 64 -13.03 2.81 3.43
N THR A 65 -12.64 2.46 2.19
CA THR A 65 -12.95 1.18 1.55
C THR A 65 -11.79 0.19 1.59
N ASP A 66 -10.57 0.65 1.84
CA ASP A 66 -9.40 -0.22 2.03
C ASP A 66 -9.06 -0.37 3.52
N ARG A 67 -9.33 -1.56 4.06
CA ARG A 67 -8.99 -1.91 5.45
C ARG A 67 -7.74 -2.77 5.57
N ILE A 68 -7.14 -3.18 4.45
CA ILE A 68 -5.93 -4.00 4.46
C ILE A 68 -4.71 -3.06 4.42
N TRP A 69 -4.69 -2.16 3.45
CA TRP A 69 -3.60 -1.22 3.22
C TRP A 69 -3.90 0.15 3.80
N GLY A 70 -5.17 0.53 3.85
CA GLY A 70 -5.63 1.79 4.44
C GLY A 70 -6.05 1.69 5.89
N ILE A 71 -6.32 2.86 6.48
CA ILE A 71 -6.80 3.01 7.88
C ILE A 71 -8.31 2.83 8.02
N GLY A 72 -9.04 2.61 6.91
CA GLY A 72 -10.50 2.46 6.94
C GLY A 72 -11.27 3.74 7.27
N LEU A 73 -10.64 4.90 7.11
CA LEU A 73 -11.17 6.25 7.38
C LEU A 73 -10.77 7.19 6.23
N THR A 74 -11.53 8.25 6.00
CA THR A 74 -11.17 9.32 5.07
C THR A 74 -10.16 10.28 5.72
N ALA A 75 -9.45 11.07 4.90
CA ALA A 75 -8.39 11.95 5.40
C ALA A 75 -8.91 13.12 6.27
N ASP A 76 -10.17 13.51 6.05
CA ASP A 76 -10.90 14.55 6.75
C ASP A 76 -11.61 14.06 8.03
N ASP A 77 -11.65 12.74 8.26
CA ASP A 77 -12.18 12.18 9.50
C ASP A 77 -11.21 12.50 10.66
N PRO A 78 -11.64 13.19 11.73
CA PRO A 78 -10.77 13.52 12.86
C PRO A 78 -10.10 12.30 13.51
N ARG A 79 -10.73 11.13 13.40
CA ARG A 79 -10.18 9.85 13.89
C ARG A 79 -8.96 9.39 13.10
N ALA A 80 -8.77 9.85 11.86
CA ALA A 80 -7.61 9.48 11.05
C ALA A 80 -6.27 9.86 11.71
N ALA A 81 -6.28 10.87 12.60
CA ALA A 81 -5.10 11.30 13.35
C ALA A 81 -4.72 10.38 14.53
N ASP A 82 -5.60 9.47 14.96
CA ASP A 82 -5.37 8.58 16.10
C ASP A 82 -5.31 7.11 15.66
N PRO A 83 -4.12 6.47 15.68
CA PRO A 83 -3.93 5.06 15.33
C PRO A 83 -4.83 4.08 16.10
N SER A 84 -5.22 4.40 17.32
CA SER A 84 -6.08 3.53 18.13
C SER A 84 -7.53 3.44 17.60
N THR A 85 -7.92 4.38 16.75
CA THR A 85 -9.27 4.48 16.20
C THR A 85 -9.37 3.96 14.76
N TRP A 86 -8.24 3.57 14.16
CA TRP A 86 -8.19 3.05 12.80
C TRP A 86 -8.95 1.74 12.69
N ARG A 87 -9.58 1.54 11.54
CA ARG A 87 -10.41 0.37 11.21
C ARG A 87 -9.75 -0.54 10.19
N GLY A 88 -8.53 -0.21 9.80
CA GLY A 88 -7.71 -0.95 8.84
C GLY A 88 -6.26 -1.05 9.29
N GLY A 89 -5.54 -1.99 8.68
CA GLY A 89 -4.22 -2.42 9.16
C GLY A 89 -3.05 -1.47 8.85
N ASN A 90 -3.25 -0.46 7.99
CA ASN A 90 -2.19 0.43 7.51
C ASN A 90 -0.86 -0.30 7.19
N LEU A 91 -0.94 -1.42 6.45
CA LEU A 91 0.22 -2.28 6.22
C LEU A 91 1.32 -1.60 5.38
N LEU A 92 1.06 -0.42 4.80
CA LEU A 92 2.06 0.40 4.10
C LEU A 92 2.88 1.31 5.04
N GLY A 93 2.34 1.65 6.21
CA GLY A 93 2.95 2.61 7.13
C GLY A 93 3.34 2.03 8.48
N SER A 94 3.00 0.77 8.73
CA SER A 94 3.43 0.06 9.95
C SER A 94 4.86 -0.47 9.78
N PRO A 95 5.73 -0.32 10.80
CA PRO A 95 7.09 -0.87 10.80
C PRO A 95 7.12 -2.40 10.74
#